data_AF-A0A934QDX1-F1
#
_entry.id   AF-A0A934QDX1-F1
#
_cell.length_a   1.000
_cell.length_b   1.000
_cell.length_c   1.000
_cell.angle_alpha   90.00
_cell.angle_beta   90.00
_cell.angle_gamma   90.00
#
_symmetry.space_group_name_H-M   'P 1'
#
loop_
_entity.id
_entity.type
_entity.pdbx_description
1 polymer ?
#
loop_
_entity_poly.entity_id
_entity_poly.type
_entity_poly.pdbx_seq_one_letter_code
_entity_poly.pdbx_strand_id
1 'polypeptide(L)' 'MSNAKRAAASFKEGAAEANFEVYEDAGGKFRWRAKRGGHIVASSGEAFASKSNAQRAADNVQSKVGAAEGP' A
#
# COMPACT_ATOMS: atom_id res chain seq x y z
N MET A 1 6.95 20.67 0.80
CA MET A 1 7.21 19.30 1.28
C MET A 1 6.20 18.92 2.38
N SER A 2 4.95 18.53 2.06
CA SER A 2 3.95 18.26 3.12
C SER A 2 2.84 17.25 2.78
N ASN A 3 2.96 16.45 1.71
CA ASN A 3 1.93 15.42 1.40
C ASN A 3 2.31 14.00 1.84
N ALA A 4 3.61 13.69 1.98
CA ALA A 4 4.06 12.33 2.32
C ALA A 4 3.69 11.91 3.76
N LYS A 5 3.59 12.86 4.70
CA LYS A 5 3.37 12.54 6.13
C LYS A 5 1.89 12.43 6.52
N ARG A 6 0.98 13.07 5.78
CA ARG A 6 -0.48 12.87 5.95
C ARG A 6 -0.98 11.58 5.29
N ALA A 7 -0.40 11.19 4.15
CA ALA A 7 -0.71 9.91 3.53
C ALA A 7 -0.42 8.74 4.48
N ALA A 8 0.76 8.72 5.12
CA ALA A 8 1.16 7.62 5.99
C ALA A 8 0.26 7.38 7.23
N ALA A 9 -0.41 8.41 7.74
CA ALA A 9 -1.30 8.28 8.90
C ALA A 9 -2.68 7.70 8.53
N SER A 10 -3.34 8.24 7.50
CA SER A 10 -4.62 7.69 6.99
C SER A 10 -4.46 6.32 6.33
N PHE A 11 -3.27 6.03 5.83
CA PHE A 11 -2.88 4.74 5.26
C PHE A 11 -2.81 3.62 6.30
N LYS A 12 -2.61 3.95 7.58
CA LYS A 12 -2.41 2.97 8.66
C LYS A 12 -3.71 2.32 9.12
N GLU A 13 -4.75 3.12 9.37
CA GLU A 13 -6.02 2.60 9.88
C GLU A 13 -6.83 1.85 8.81
N GLY A 14 -6.80 2.31 7.56
CA GLY A 14 -7.56 1.66 6.49
C GLY A 14 -6.92 0.39 5.95
N ALA A 15 -5.59 0.29 5.96
CA ALA A 15 -4.87 -0.79 5.27
C ALA A 15 -4.93 -2.14 5.99
N ALA A 16 -5.08 -2.18 7.31
CA ALA A 16 -5.13 -3.44 8.07
C ALA A 16 -6.34 -4.31 7.68
N GLU A 17 -7.49 -3.69 7.40
CA GLU A 17 -8.75 -4.35 7.02
C GLU A 17 -9.07 -4.25 5.52
N ALA A 18 -8.14 -3.75 4.70
CA ALA A 18 -8.36 -3.56 3.27
C ALA A 18 -7.86 -4.74 2.43
N ASN A 19 -8.52 -4.95 1.29
CA ASN A 19 -8.09 -5.92 0.29
C ASN A 19 -6.96 -5.33 -0.55
N PHE A 20 -5.79 -5.97 -0.54
CA PHE A 20 -4.63 -5.59 -1.36
C PHE A 20 -4.75 -6.17 -2.77
N GLU A 21 -4.67 -5.29 -3.75
CA GLU A 21 -4.81 -5.62 -5.16
C GLU A 21 -3.54 -5.14 -5.89
N VAL A 22 -2.78 -6.09 -6.45
CA VAL A 22 -1.61 -5.80 -7.28
C VAL A 22 -2.03 -5.77 -8.74
N TYR A 23 -1.74 -4.67 -9.43
CA TYR A 23 -2.03 -4.48 -10.84
C TYR A 23 -0.79 -4.01 -11.61
N GLU A 24 -0.73 -4.36 -12.88
CA GLU A 24 0.28 -3.85 -13.81
C GLU A 24 -0.23 -2.56 -14.45
N ASP A 25 0.63 -1.56 -14.51
CA ASP A 25 0.39 -0.28 -15.17
C ASP A 25 0.86 -0.35 -16.62
N ALA A 26 0.41 0.59 -17.46
CA ALA A 26 0.68 0.57 -18.91
C ALA A 26 2.19 0.61 -19.26
N GLY A 27 3.03 1.04 -18.32
CA GLY A 27 4.49 1.04 -18.46
C GLY A 27 5.18 -0.27 -18.06
N GLY A 28 4.45 -1.38 -17.89
CA GLY A 28 5.02 -2.67 -17.47
C GLY A 28 5.49 -2.71 -16.01
N LYS A 29 4.99 -1.77 -15.19
CA LYS A 29 5.35 -1.67 -13.77
C LYS A 29 4.19 -2.14 -12.91
N PHE A 30 4.50 -2.79 -11.80
CA PHE A 30 3.51 -3.30 -10.87
C PHE A 30 3.28 -2.31 -9.74
N ARG A 31 2.02 -2.05 -9.41
CA ARG A 31 1.61 -1.23 -8.28
C ARG A 31 0.61 -2.01 -7.45
N TRP A 32 0.64 -1.78 -6.15
CA TRP A 32 -0.36 -2.34 -5.25
C TRP A 32 -1.25 -1.21 -4.72
N ARG A 33 -2.51 -1.53 -4.47
CA ARG A 33 -3.50 -0.64 -3.83
C ARG A 33 -4.34 -1.42 -2.85
N ALA A 34 -4.71 -0.82 -1.73
CA ALA A 34 -5.64 -1.41 -0.79
C ALA A 34 -7.02 -0.74 -0.92
N LYS A 35 -8.06 -1.56 -1.04
CA LYS A 35 -9.45 -1.12 -1.13
C LYS A 35 -10.25 -1.64 0.06
N ARG A 36 -11.05 -0.77 0.66
CA ARG A 36 -12.00 -1.11 1.73
C ARG A 36 -13.36 -0.55 1.35
N GLY A 37 -14.41 -1.38 1.40
CA GLY A 37 -15.79 -0.92 1.19
C GLY A 37 -16.03 -0.06 -0.07
N GLY A 38 -15.33 -0.34 -1.17
CA GLY A 38 -15.47 0.40 -2.44
C GLY A 38 -14.62 1.67 -2.59
N HIS A 39 -13.86 2.08 -1.57
CA HIS A 39 -12.92 3.20 -1.65
C HIS A 39 -11.47 2.74 -1.52
N ILE A 40 -10.56 3.48 -2.17
CA ILE A 40 -9.11 3.26 -2.07
C ILE A 40 -8.64 3.89 -0.75
N VAL A 41 -8.10 3.09 0.16
CA VAL A 41 -7.54 3.58 1.43
C VAL A 41 -6.03 3.72 1.39
N ALA A 42 -5.36 2.96 0.52
CA ALA A 42 -3.92 2.96 0.40
C ALA A 42 -3.47 2.65 -1.04
N SER A 43 -2.35 3.20 -1.45
CA SER A 43 -1.69 2.88 -2.71
C SER A 43 -0.18 2.96 -2.56
N SER A 44 0.53 2.14 -3.34
CA SER A 44 1.98 2.24 -3.43
C SER A 44 2.37 3.54 -4.14
N GLY A 45 3.11 4.42 -3.46
CA GLY A 45 3.74 5.57 -4.09
C GLY A 45 4.87 5.17 -5.07
N GLU A 46 5.36 3.94 -4.96
CA GLU A 46 6.42 3.38 -5.80
C GLU A 46 5.89 2.30 -6.75
N ALA A 47 6.49 2.21 -7.93
CA ALA A 47 6.17 1.22 -8.93
C ALA A 47 7.27 0.14 -8.96
N PHE A 48 6.87 -1.12 -8.86
CA PHE A 48 7.77 -2.27 -8.79
C PHE A 48 8.03 -2.85 -10.18
N ALA A 49 9.20 -3.46 -10.36
CA ALA A 49 9.58 -4.12 -11.61
C ALA A 49 8.86 -5.47 -11.84
N SER A 50 8.25 -6.06 -10.80
CA SER A 50 7.62 -7.39 -10.90
C SER A 50 6.47 -7.56 -9.91
N LYS A 51 5.48 -8.38 -10.28
CA LYS A 51 4.31 -8.69 -9.45
C LYS A 51 4.69 -9.22 -8.07
N SER A 52 5.67 -10.13 -7.99
CA SER A 52 6.11 -10.71 -6.71
C SER A 52 6.74 -9.67 -5.79
N ASN A 53 7.47 -8.68 -6.32
CA ASN A 53 8.01 -7.58 -5.51
C ASN A 53 6.89 -6.68 -4.99
N ALA A 54 5.90 -6.36 -5.82
CA ALA A 54 4.74 -5.58 -5.40
C ALA A 54 3.92 -6.33 -4.32
N GLN A 55 3.74 -7.64 -4.47
CA GLN A 55 3.03 -8.47 -3.50
C GLN A 55 3.76 -8.52 -2.16
N ARG A 56 5.08 -8.75 -2.17
CA ARG A 56 5.90 -8.72 -0.95
C ARG A 56 5.88 -7.35 -0.28
N ALA A 57 5.88 -6.28 -1.06
CA ALA A 57 5.79 -4.93 -0.52
C ALA A 57 4.44 -4.68 0.15
N ALA A 58 3.34 -5.11 -0.47
CA ALA A 58 2.00 -5.04 0.12
C ALA A 58 1.91 -5.84 1.44
N ASP A 59 2.41 -7.07 1.44
CA ASP A 59 2.45 -7.96 2.62
C ASP A 59 3.30 -7.36 3.76
N ASN A 60 4.48 -6.83 3.44
CA ASN A 60 5.34 -6.14 4.40
C ASN A 60 4.69 -4.86 4.94
N VAL A 61 3.92 -4.13 4.12
CA VAL A 61 3.15 -2.98 4.58
C VAL A 61 2.03 -3.40 5.52
N GLN A 62 1.29 -4.47 5.20
CA GLN A 62 0.27 -5.02 6.09
C GLN A 62 0.87 -5.45 7.45
N SER A 63 2.01 -6.14 7.41
CA SER A 63 2.75 -6.56 8.60
C SER A 63 3.28 -5.37 9.41
N LYS A 64 3.85 -4.36 8.73
CA LYS A 64 4.33 -3.12 9.37
C LYS A 64 3.21 -2.26 9.91
N VAL A 65 2.03 -2.25 9.31
CA VAL A 65 0.88 -1.51 9.83
C VAL A 65 0.45 -2.08 11.19
N GLY A 66 0.53 -3.40 11.38
CA GLY A 66 0.33 -4.03 12.69
C GLY A 66 1.49 -3.87 13.68
N ALA A 67 2.72 -3.60 13.20
CA ALA A 67 3.93 -3.50 14.03
C ALA A 67 4.44 -2.06 14.24
N ALA A 68 3.90 -1.06 13.55
CA ALA A 68 4.39 0.33 13.61
C ALA A 68 3.77 1.14 14.75
N GLU A 69 3.28 0.51 15.81
CA GLU A 69 3.09 1.16 17.10
C GLU A 69 4.37 0.98 17.93
N GLY A 70 5.14 2.07 18.06
CA GLY A 70 6.27 2.20 18.99
C GLY A 70 7.60 2.60 18.33
N PRO A 71 8.43 3.45 18.96
CA PRO A 71 8.26 4.22 20.21
C PRO A 71 7.70 5.64 20.02
#